data_AF-R2QP71-F1
#
_entry.id   AF-R2QP71-F1
#
_cell.length_a   1.000
_cell.length_b   1.000
_cell.length_c   1.000
_cell.angle_alpha   90.00
_cell.angle_beta   90.00
_cell.angle_gamma   90.00
#
_symmetry.space_group_name_H-M   'P 1'
#
loop_
_entity.id
_entity.type
_entity.pdbx_description
1 polymer ?
#
loop_
_entity_poly.entity_id
_entity_poly.type
_entity_poly.pdbx_seq_one_letter_code
_entity_poly.pdbx_strand_id
1 'polypeptide(L)'
;MKLTHKLCAATLLAVLGAAVALPNAVQAAEDPLNWSGKGTIKFTEDDGGDNTIDPTDPTKPVDPENPITEPTVNPAKGPLKVIAVTDLNFGDNKVAPASGNGWEYTAQAAEIVYKNGTKVVSPNFVQFKDTRADNQPNKHTVTAKATKFTNTEKQELKSAQLKFGNVKLINAADQNQVNAAGVPATQVVETDGTTPTTFVTQDAADKGFGQFILQFGDKADSTEADSVKLWVPSAGNKLSTSSGYSSTITWTIADAR
;
A
#
# COMPACT_ATOMS: atom_id res chain seq x y z
N MET A 1 22.16 -84.26 -57.70
CA MET A 1 21.52 -84.83 -58.92
C MET A 1 20.07 -84.37 -58.97
N LYS A 2 19.68 -83.75 -60.11
CA LYS A 2 18.36 -83.77 -60.80
C LYS A 2 17.13 -83.11 -60.09
N LEU A 3 16.68 -81.93 -60.56
CA LEU A 3 15.58 -81.65 -61.55
C LEU A 3 14.17 -81.72 -60.90
N THR A 4 13.50 -80.62 -60.57
CA THR A 4 12.59 -79.71 -61.34
C THR A 4 11.18 -80.21 -61.69
N HIS A 5 10.24 -79.23 -61.69
CA HIS A 5 8.88 -79.13 -62.30
C HIS A 5 7.69 -79.47 -61.38
N LYS A 6 6.77 -78.54 -61.00
CA LYS A 6 5.87 -77.54 -61.64
C LYS A 6 4.44 -78.07 -61.88
N LEU A 7 3.46 -77.16 -61.70
CA LEU A 7 2.01 -77.14 -62.05
C LEU A 7 1.05 -77.75 -61.01
N CYS A 8 0.13 -77.01 -60.35
CA CYS A 8 -1.00 -76.14 -60.77
C CYS A 8 -2.36 -76.89 -60.79
N ALA A 9 -3.29 -76.47 -59.91
CA ALA A 9 -4.76 -76.38 -60.07
C ALA A 9 -5.40 -76.26 -58.67
N ALA A 10 -5.72 -75.07 -58.16
CA ALA A 10 -6.96 -74.31 -58.40
C ALA A 10 -8.24 -75.02 -57.89
N THR A 11 -8.77 -74.55 -56.75
CA THR A 11 -10.19 -74.19 -56.60
C THR A 11 -10.38 -73.26 -55.39
N LEU A 12 -10.94 -72.09 -55.71
CA LEU A 12 -11.39 -71.04 -54.80
C LEU A 12 -12.81 -71.39 -54.34
N LEU A 13 -13.06 -71.46 -53.03
CA LEU A 13 -14.40 -71.28 -52.48
C LEU A 13 -14.33 -70.32 -51.31
N ALA A 14 -14.82 -69.10 -51.55
CA ALA A 14 -15.07 -68.08 -50.56
C ALA A 14 -16.49 -68.27 -50.01
N VAL A 15 -16.64 -68.37 -48.69
CA VAL A 15 -17.77 -67.80 -47.95
C VAL A 15 -17.26 -67.24 -46.63
N LEU A 16 -17.50 -65.95 -46.45
CA LEU A 16 -17.17 -65.10 -45.31
C LEU A 16 -18.15 -65.32 -44.13
N GLY A 17 -17.66 -65.00 -42.92
CA GLY A 17 -18.45 -64.42 -41.82
C GLY A 17 -18.84 -65.41 -40.71
N ALA A 18 -18.57 -65.21 -39.43
CA ALA A 18 -18.04 -64.06 -38.70
C ALA A 18 -17.14 -64.56 -37.56
N ALA A 19 -15.90 -64.08 -37.52
CA ALA A 19 -15.02 -64.27 -36.38
C ALA A 19 -15.49 -63.35 -35.25
N VAL A 20 -15.74 -63.93 -34.08
CA VAL A 20 -15.97 -63.20 -32.83
C VAL A 20 -14.69 -62.44 -32.50
N ALA A 21 -14.61 -61.18 -32.89
CA ALA A 21 -13.55 -60.28 -32.47
C ALA A 21 -13.82 -59.86 -31.02
N LEU A 22 -13.09 -60.45 -30.09
CA LEU A 22 -12.91 -59.87 -28.76
C LEU A 22 -12.28 -58.48 -28.94
N PRO A 23 -12.78 -57.42 -28.28
CA PRO A 23 -12.09 -56.14 -28.29
C PRO A 23 -10.79 -56.31 -27.51
N ASN A 24 -9.68 -56.47 -28.23
CA ASN A 24 -8.37 -56.14 -27.68
C ASN A 24 -8.41 -54.63 -27.43
N ALA A 25 -8.55 -54.24 -26.16
CA ALA A 25 -8.22 -52.90 -25.74
C ALA A 25 -6.75 -52.68 -26.12
N VAL A 26 -6.52 -51.97 -27.23
CA VAL A 26 -5.21 -51.43 -27.55
C VAL A 26 -4.92 -50.43 -26.44
N GLN A 27 -4.19 -50.87 -25.43
CA GLN A 27 -3.50 -49.97 -24.52
C GLN A 27 -2.56 -49.17 -25.43
N ALA A 28 -2.86 -47.88 -25.63
CA ALA A 28 -1.94 -46.98 -26.33
C ALA A 28 -0.60 -47.08 -25.61
N ALA A 29 0.46 -47.46 -26.34
CA ALA A 29 1.80 -47.46 -25.79
C ALA A 29 2.10 -46.03 -25.30
N GLU A 30 2.55 -45.89 -24.06
CA GLU A 30 3.03 -44.59 -23.56
C GLU A 30 4.12 -44.09 -24.51
N ASP A 31 4.01 -42.83 -24.94
CA ASP A 31 4.98 -42.22 -25.85
C ASP A 31 6.34 -42.12 -25.13
N PRO A 32 7.34 -42.95 -25.49
CA PRO A 32 8.61 -43.03 -24.76
C PRO A 32 9.43 -41.74 -24.87
N LEU A 33 9.03 -40.79 -25.72
CA LEU A 33 9.67 -39.49 -25.88
C LEU A 33 9.04 -38.40 -25.00
N ASN A 34 7.83 -38.63 -24.47
CA ASN A 34 7.09 -37.66 -23.68
C ASN A 34 6.83 -38.19 -22.27
N TRP A 35 7.60 -37.65 -21.31
CA TRP A 35 7.48 -37.97 -19.89
C TRP A 35 7.31 -36.67 -19.10
N SER A 36 6.22 -36.54 -18.33
CA SER A 36 5.89 -35.30 -17.62
C SER A 36 5.99 -35.45 -16.11
N GLY A 37 6.48 -34.39 -15.46
CA GLY A 37 6.46 -34.23 -14.00
C GLY A 37 5.42 -33.18 -13.57
N LYS A 38 5.11 -33.13 -12.27
CA LYS A 38 4.25 -32.09 -11.69
C LYS A 38 5.08 -31.08 -10.90
N GLY A 39 4.91 -29.79 -11.21
CA GLY A 39 5.34 -28.69 -10.35
C GLY A 39 4.16 -28.21 -9.50
N THR A 40 4.36 -28.03 -8.19
CA THR A 40 3.35 -27.51 -7.26
C THR A 40 3.95 -26.39 -6.42
N ILE A 41 3.19 -25.32 -6.23
CA ILE A 41 3.53 -24.21 -5.33
C ILE A 41 2.30 -23.86 -4.49
N LYS A 42 2.51 -23.37 -3.27
CA LYS A 42 1.46 -22.89 -2.37
C LYS A 42 1.93 -21.59 -1.72
N PHE A 43 1.04 -20.62 -1.65
CA PHE A 43 1.28 -19.34 -0.99
C PHE A 43 0.50 -19.26 0.32
N THR A 44 0.98 -18.41 1.22
CA THR A 44 0.30 -18.01 2.45
C THR A 44 0.21 -16.49 2.48
N GLU A 45 -0.86 -15.94 3.03
CA GLU A 45 -0.95 -14.50 3.23
C GLU A 45 0.10 -13.99 4.22
N ASP A 46 0.41 -12.71 4.10
CA ASP A 46 1.28 -11.98 5.00
C ASP A 46 0.67 -11.93 6.42
N ASP A 47 1.37 -12.55 7.38
CA ASP A 47 0.97 -12.66 8.78
C ASP A 47 1.76 -11.73 9.72
N GLY A 48 2.54 -10.80 9.15
CA GLY A 48 3.24 -9.73 9.84
C GLY A 48 4.76 -9.72 9.67
N GLY A 49 5.37 -8.59 10.04
CA GLY A 49 6.77 -8.27 9.77
C GLY A 49 6.86 -7.08 8.83
N ASP A 50 6.41 -5.92 9.29
CA ASP A 50 6.41 -4.71 8.48
C ASP A 50 7.72 -3.94 8.67
N ASN A 51 8.46 -3.80 7.59
CA ASN A 51 9.53 -2.83 7.51
C ASN A 51 8.96 -1.56 6.86
N THR A 52 9.26 -0.41 7.44
CA THR A 52 8.96 0.86 6.78
C THR A 52 9.85 1.03 5.56
N ILE A 53 9.34 1.73 4.56
CA ILE A 53 10.13 2.19 3.41
C ILE A 53 10.77 3.54 3.74
N ASP A 54 11.89 3.89 3.11
CA ASP A 54 12.46 5.22 3.23
C ASP A 54 11.63 6.25 2.44
N PRO A 55 10.94 7.20 3.09
CA PRO A 55 10.17 8.25 2.39
C PRO A 55 11.02 9.21 1.53
N THR A 56 12.34 9.27 1.75
CA THR A 56 13.25 10.13 0.96
C THR A 56 13.84 9.44 -0.26
N ASP A 57 13.82 8.10 -0.28
CA ASP A 57 14.20 7.26 -1.42
C ASP A 57 13.31 5.99 -1.46
N PRO A 58 12.02 6.15 -1.80
CA PRO A 58 11.04 5.08 -1.61
C PRO A 58 11.18 3.92 -2.59
N THR A 59 11.98 4.08 -3.64
CA THR A 59 12.27 3.03 -4.63
C THR A 59 13.43 2.14 -4.22
N LYS A 60 14.19 2.55 -3.20
CA LYS A 60 15.33 1.80 -2.71
C LYS A 60 14.95 1.01 -1.46
N PRO A 61 15.23 -0.31 -1.43
CA PRO A 61 15.01 -1.10 -0.22
C PRO A 61 15.84 -0.58 0.94
N VAL A 62 15.23 -0.56 2.13
CA VAL A 62 15.94 -0.30 3.39
C VAL A 62 16.82 -1.50 3.73
N ASP A 63 18.03 -1.24 4.22
CA ASP A 63 18.95 -2.28 4.68
C ASP A 63 18.32 -3.07 5.86
N PRO A 64 18.10 -4.40 5.72
CA PRO A 64 17.53 -5.21 6.78
C PRO A 64 18.35 -5.24 8.08
N GLU A 65 19.66 -5.03 8.02
CA GLU A 65 20.53 -4.98 9.21
C GLU A 65 20.43 -3.64 9.94
N ASN A 66 20.05 -2.58 9.22
CA ASN A 66 19.87 -1.22 9.72
C ASN A 66 18.48 -0.66 9.33
N PRO A 67 17.38 -1.24 9.85
CA PRO A 67 16.02 -0.77 9.54
C PRO A 67 15.76 0.61 10.15
N ILE A 68 14.70 1.26 9.68
CA ILE A 68 14.15 2.46 10.30
C ILE A 68 13.37 2.04 11.57
N THR A 69 13.61 2.76 12.66
CA THR A 69 12.98 2.55 13.97
C THR A 69 11.99 3.64 14.34
N GLU A 70 12.14 4.85 13.77
CA GLU A 70 11.20 5.96 13.96
C GLU A 70 10.77 6.54 12.60
N PRO A 71 9.47 6.82 12.41
CA PRO A 71 8.36 6.62 13.35
C PRO A 71 8.09 5.15 13.66
N THR A 72 7.65 4.87 14.89
CA THR A 72 7.36 3.49 15.33
C THR A 72 6.37 2.75 14.43
N VAL A 73 6.65 1.47 14.19
CA VAL A 73 5.77 0.59 13.42
C VAL A 73 4.58 0.13 14.26
N ASN A 74 3.38 0.21 13.69
CA ASN A 74 2.17 -0.33 14.25
C ASN A 74 2.30 -1.85 14.49
N PRO A 75 2.20 -2.34 15.74
CA PRO A 75 2.41 -3.75 16.06
C PRO A 75 1.26 -4.67 15.62
N ALA A 76 0.11 -4.13 15.21
CA ALA A 76 -1.01 -4.93 14.71
C ALA A 76 -0.61 -5.74 13.47
N LYS A 77 -1.17 -6.94 13.31
CA LYS A 77 -0.92 -7.82 12.18
C LYS A 77 -2.04 -7.76 11.15
N GLY A 78 -1.71 -8.12 9.91
CA GLY A 78 -2.69 -8.32 8.84
C GLY A 78 -2.24 -7.71 7.50
N PRO A 79 -2.83 -8.17 6.40
CA PRO A 79 -2.47 -7.75 5.04
C PRO A 79 -2.99 -6.34 4.67
N LEU A 80 -3.96 -5.79 5.41
CA LEU A 80 -4.47 -4.44 5.21
C LEU A 80 -4.29 -3.62 6.50
N LYS A 81 -3.33 -2.69 6.52
CA LYS A 81 -3.04 -1.87 7.71
C LYS A 81 -2.26 -0.60 7.41
N VAL A 82 -2.41 0.38 8.30
CA VAL A 82 -1.43 1.47 8.46
C VAL A 82 -0.21 0.92 9.18
N ILE A 83 0.97 1.15 8.61
CA ILE A 83 2.27 0.68 9.11
C ILE A 83 2.89 1.72 10.04
N ALA A 84 3.00 2.98 9.61
CA ALA A 84 3.64 4.04 10.38
C ALA A 84 3.10 5.41 9.96
N VAL A 85 3.16 6.38 10.87
CA VAL A 85 2.69 7.76 10.67
C VAL A 85 3.67 8.70 11.34
N THR A 86 4.02 9.81 10.69
CA THR A 86 4.83 10.87 11.33
C THR A 86 3.96 11.77 12.19
N ASP A 87 4.48 12.17 13.35
CA ASP A 87 3.87 13.23 14.14
C ASP A 87 4.03 14.59 13.45
N LEU A 88 3.00 15.44 13.51
CA LEU A 88 3.04 16.79 12.97
C LEU A 88 3.56 17.76 14.03
N ASN A 89 4.78 18.25 13.86
CA ASN A 89 5.40 19.20 14.78
C ASN A 89 5.32 20.64 14.23
N PHE A 90 4.54 21.51 14.88
CA PHE A 90 4.42 22.92 14.50
C PHE A 90 5.44 23.85 15.18
N GLY A 91 6.29 23.30 16.06
CA GLY A 91 7.32 24.04 16.79
C GLY A 91 6.79 25.11 17.74
N ASP A 92 7.71 25.93 18.25
CA ASP A 92 7.38 27.05 19.12
C ASP A 92 7.10 28.32 18.31
N ASN A 93 5.93 28.90 18.52
CA ASN A 93 5.47 30.07 17.79
C ASN A 93 5.19 31.24 18.72
N LYS A 94 5.68 32.44 18.36
CA LYS A 94 5.34 33.67 19.10
C LYS A 94 3.89 34.05 18.83
N VAL A 95 3.16 34.42 19.89
CA VAL A 95 1.83 35.02 19.72
C VAL A 95 1.97 36.37 19.03
N ALA A 96 1.33 36.50 17.87
CA ALA A 96 1.22 37.74 17.11
C ALA A 96 -0.26 38.07 16.86
N PRO A 97 -0.63 39.32 16.55
CA PRO A 97 -1.95 39.63 16.02
C PRO A 97 -2.26 38.78 14.78
N ALA A 98 -3.51 38.38 14.61
CA ALA A 98 -3.93 37.63 13.42
C ALA A 98 -3.69 38.44 12.14
N SER A 99 -3.32 37.76 11.06
CA SER A 99 -3.22 38.31 9.72
C SER A 99 -4.28 37.67 8.84
N GLY A 100 -5.02 38.45 8.04
CA GLY A 100 -5.98 37.89 7.08
C GLY A 100 -7.03 36.95 7.68
N ASN A 101 -7.59 37.32 8.85
CA ASN A 101 -8.62 36.58 9.61
C ASN A 101 -8.14 35.32 10.36
N GLY A 102 -6.84 35.12 10.56
CA GLY A 102 -6.35 34.01 11.37
C GLY A 102 -4.84 33.95 11.55
N TRP A 103 -4.38 32.78 11.99
CA TRP A 103 -2.98 32.41 12.11
C TRP A 103 -2.73 31.14 11.31
N GLU A 104 -1.56 31.09 10.67
CA GLU A 104 -1.10 29.91 9.96
C GLU A 104 0.23 29.47 10.57
N TYR A 105 0.33 28.17 10.86
CA TYR A 105 1.55 27.55 11.40
C TYR A 105 1.93 26.38 10.51
N THR A 106 3.16 26.37 10.03
CA THR A 106 3.67 25.30 9.17
C THR A 106 4.31 24.22 10.02
N ALA A 107 3.97 22.96 9.74
CA ALA A 107 4.64 21.83 10.35
C ALA A 107 6.08 21.73 9.83
N GLN A 108 7.01 21.44 10.73
CA GLN A 108 8.38 21.10 10.39
C GLN A 108 8.41 19.81 9.56
N ALA A 109 9.50 19.62 8.82
CA ALA A 109 9.81 18.32 8.23
C ALA A 109 9.85 17.23 9.31
N ALA A 110 9.45 16.03 8.95
CA ALA A 110 9.61 14.86 9.80
C ALA A 110 11.09 14.44 9.88
N GLU A 111 11.38 13.59 10.85
CA GLU A 111 12.66 12.90 10.98
C GLU A 111 12.39 11.40 10.98
N ILE A 112 13.17 10.65 10.20
CA ILE A 112 13.27 9.20 10.34
C ILE A 112 14.57 8.85 11.05
N VAL A 113 14.54 7.81 11.87
CA VAL A 113 15.72 7.34 12.62
C VAL A 113 15.97 5.88 12.26
N TYR A 114 17.20 5.55 11.88
CA TYR A 114 17.64 4.18 11.66
C TYR A 114 18.13 3.53 12.95
N LYS A 115 18.17 2.20 12.98
CA LYS A 115 18.63 1.39 14.12
C LYS A 115 20.04 1.77 14.62
N ASN A 116 20.93 2.19 13.73
CA ASN A 116 22.27 2.67 14.08
C ASN A 116 22.31 4.09 14.68
N GLY A 117 21.16 4.76 14.85
CA GLY A 117 21.01 6.11 15.37
C GLY A 117 21.13 7.22 14.31
N THR A 118 21.30 6.88 13.04
CA THR A 118 21.33 7.86 11.94
C THR A 118 19.96 8.53 11.81
N LYS A 119 19.95 9.86 11.72
CA LYS A 119 18.75 10.70 11.59
C LYS A 119 18.71 11.31 10.20
N VAL A 120 17.57 11.24 9.53
CA VAL A 120 17.36 11.80 8.19
C VAL A 120 16.10 12.64 8.16
N VAL A 121 16.24 13.87 7.66
CA VAL A 121 15.12 14.77 7.39
C VAL A 121 14.28 14.20 6.26
N SER A 122 12.96 14.18 6.47
CA SER A 122 11.96 13.56 5.60
C SER A 122 10.69 14.43 5.49
N PRO A 123 9.93 14.36 4.39
CA PRO A 123 8.55 14.85 4.37
C PRO A 123 7.70 14.18 5.46
N ASN A 124 6.62 14.83 5.88
CA ASN A 124 5.61 14.14 6.71
C ASN A 124 4.91 13.07 5.87
N PHE A 125 4.61 11.91 6.46
CA PHE A 125 4.05 10.78 5.69
C PHE A 125 3.15 9.84 6.50
N VAL A 126 2.41 9.02 5.76
CA VAL A 126 1.66 7.86 6.23
C VAL A 126 2.07 6.66 5.38
N GLN A 127 2.53 5.60 6.02
CA GLN A 127 2.79 4.32 5.35
C GLN A 127 1.68 3.34 5.65
N PHE A 128 1.25 2.62 4.63
CA PHE A 128 0.23 1.59 4.75
C PHE A 128 0.46 0.50 3.70
N LYS A 129 -0.20 -0.63 3.87
CA LYS A 129 -0.17 -1.72 2.90
C LYS A 129 -1.55 -2.32 2.66
N ASP A 130 -1.68 -2.89 1.49
CA ASP A 130 -2.74 -3.80 1.09
C ASP A 130 -2.10 -4.96 0.29
N THR A 131 -1.81 -6.05 1.00
CA THR A 131 -1.19 -7.27 0.46
C THR A 131 -2.16 -8.45 0.47
N ARG A 132 -3.47 -8.16 0.53
CA ARG A 132 -4.52 -9.20 0.48
C ARG A 132 -4.38 -9.97 -0.83
N ALA A 133 -4.36 -11.29 -0.75
CA ALA A 133 -4.06 -12.18 -1.88
C ALA A 133 -5.15 -13.25 -2.06
N ASP A 134 -6.40 -12.86 -1.90
CA ASP A 134 -7.59 -13.72 -1.92
C ASP A 134 -8.28 -13.78 -3.31
N ASN A 135 -7.55 -13.44 -4.37
CA ASN A 135 -8.02 -13.31 -5.77
C ASN A 135 -9.07 -12.20 -6.01
N GLN A 136 -9.27 -11.31 -5.05
CA GLN A 136 -10.09 -10.12 -5.23
C GLN A 136 -9.21 -8.89 -5.52
N PRO A 137 -9.72 -7.88 -6.23
CA PRO A 137 -9.01 -6.61 -6.41
C PRO A 137 -8.66 -5.95 -5.07
N ASN A 138 -7.48 -5.35 -4.97
CA ASN A 138 -7.02 -4.65 -3.76
C ASN A 138 -7.61 -3.23 -3.70
N LYS A 139 -8.89 -3.13 -3.34
CA LYS A 139 -9.56 -1.84 -3.18
C LYS A 139 -9.54 -1.39 -1.73
N HIS A 140 -9.12 -0.14 -1.51
CA HIS A 140 -9.07 0.45 -0.18
C HIS A 140 -9.20 1.96 -0.22
N THR A 141 -9.59 2.53 0.92
CA THR A 141 -9.55 3.97 1.16
C THR A 141 -8.65 4.29 2.34
N VAL A 142 -7.97 5.43 2.30
CA VAL A 142 -7.21 5.97 3.44
C VAL A 142 -7.81 7.31 3.83
N THR A 143 -8.16 7.44 5.11
CA THR A 143 -8.79 8.64 5.69
C THR A 143 -8.02 9.15 6.89
N ALA A 144 -8.09 10.45 7.13
CA ALA A 144 -7.57 11.10 8.33
C ALA A 144 -8.71 11.77 9.11
N LYS A 145 -8.64 11.71 10.43
CA LYS A 145 -9.54 12.45 11.34
C LYS A 145 -8.73 13.04 12.47
N ALA A 146 -8.86 14.35 12.71
CA ALA A 146 -8.15 15.04 13.78
C ALA A 146 -9.09 15.40 14.92
N THR A 147 -8.65 15.19 16.16
CA THR A 147 -9.35 15.76 17.33
C THR A 147 -9.15 17.28 17.37
N LYS A 148 -9.92 17.94 18.21
CA LYS A 148 -9.69 19.34 18.56
C LYS A 148 -8.29 19.55 19.11
N PHE A 149 -7.67 20.65 18.69
CA PHE A 149 -6.47 21.16 19.36
C PHE A 149 -6.85 21.73 20.71
N THR A 150 -6.38 21.10 21.78
CA THR A 150 -6.63 21.55 23.16
C THR A 150 -5.34 21.69 23.93
N ASN A 151 -5.30 22.64 24.86
CA ASN A 151 -4.19 22.82 25.80
C ASN A 151 -4.51 22.21 27.18
N THR A 152 -3.57 22.25 28.13
CA THR A 152 -3.76 21.63 29.46
C THR A 152 -4.84 22.31 30.30
N GLU A 153 -5.22 23.55 29.95
CA GLU A 153 -6.32 24.32 30.55
C GLU A 153 -7.67 24.08 29.85
N LYS A 154 -7.72 23.11 28.93
CA LYS A 154 -8.91 22.77 28.13
C LYS A 154 -9.41 23.90 27.22
N GLN A 155 -8.54 24.87 26.91
CA GLN A 155 -8.81 25.84 25.85
C GLN A 155 -8.69 25.14 24.50
N GLU A 156 -9.59 25.45 23.58
CA GLU A 156 -9.67 24.87 22.25
C GLU A 156 -9.28 25.91 21.20
N LEU A 157 -8.55 25.48 20.16
CA LEU A 157 -8.45 26.23 18.90
C LEU A 157 -9.69 25.91 18.05
N LYS A 158 -10.72 26.74 18.18
CA LYS A 158 -12.04 26.53 17.55
C LYS A 158 -11.93 26.66 16.04
N SER A 159 -12.59 25.75 15.33
CA SER A 159 -12.62 25.74 13.85
C SER A 159 -11.22 25.77 13.22
N ALA A 160 -10.22 25.21 13.92
CA ALA A 160 -8.91 25.01 13.36
C ALA A 160 -8.95 23.90 12.31
N GLN A 161 -8.05 24.01 11.34
CA GLN A 161 -7.98 23.11 10.19
C GLN A 161 -6.54 22.73 9.91
N LEU A 162 -6.30 21.48 9.56
CA LEU A 162 -5.03 21.01 9.01
C LEU A 162 -5.14 20.98 7.49
N LYS A 163 -4.31 21.78 6.82
CA LYS A 163 -4.19 21.83 5.36
C LYS A 163 -2.96 21.02 4.96
N PHE A 164 -3.18 19.99 4.17
CA PHE A 164 -2.16 19.15 3.56
C PHE A 164 -2.03 19.55 2.08
N GLY A 165 -0.81 19.75 1.62
CA GLY A 165 -0.47 20.06 0.24
C GLY A 165 0.66 19.17 -0.25
N ASN A 166 0.97 19.28 -1.54
CA ASN A 166 1.99 18.45 -2.21
C ASN A 166 1.79 16.95 -1.90
N VAL A 167 0.53 16.52 -1.85
CA VAL A 167 0.17 15.15 -1.51
C VAL A 167 0.57 14.27 -2.69
N LYS A 168 1.44 13.29 -2.44
CA LYS A 168 1.85 12.29 -3.43
C LYS A 168 1.67 10.90 -2.83
N LEU A 169 1.22 9.94 -3.65
CA LEU A 169 1.16 8.54 -3.28
C LEU A 169 2.18 7.75 -4.09
N ILE A 170 3.04 7.03 -3.37
CA ILE A 170 4.10 6.22 -3.97
C ILE A 170 3.88 4.77 -3.58
N ASN A 171 4.03 3.85 -4.53
CA ASN A 171 4.24 2.44 -4.25
C ASN A 171 5.73 2.12 -4.45
N ALA A 172 6.36 1.55 -3.43
CA ALA A 172 7.81 1.35 -3.43
C ALA A 172 8.31 0.34 -4.46
N ALA A 173 7.50 -0.68 -4.77
CA ALA A 173 7.89 -1.76 -5.67
C ALA A 173 7.44 -1.49 -7.11
N ASP A 174 6.22 -0.99 -7.30
CA ASP A 174 5.64 -0.75 -8.62
C ASP A 174 4.64 0.41 -8.59
N GLN A 175 5.05 1.56 -9.12
CA GLN A 175 4.21 2.75 -9.19
C GLN A 175 2.95 2.53 -10.07
N ASN A 176 2.90 1.50 -10.92
CA ASN A 176 1.68 1.17 -11.67
C ASN A 176 0.54 0.70 -10.76
N GLN A 177 0.83 0.28 -9.52
CA GLN A 177 -0.18 -0.06 -8.51
C GLN A 177 -0.92 1.15 -7.95
N VAL A 178 -0.56 2.37 -8.32
CA VAL A 178 -1.22 3.60 -7.85
C VAL A 178 -2.30 4.06 -8.83
N ASN A 179 -3.53 4.25 -8.35
CA ASN A 179 -4.54 5.07 -9.01
C ASN A 179 -4.34 6.55 -8.63
N ALA A 180 -3.59 7.29 -9.45
CA ALA A 180 -3.30 8.70 -9.18
C ALA A 180 -4.57 9.59 -9.15
N ALA A 181 -5.64 9.21 -9.87
CA ALA A 181 -6.89 9.98 -9.88
C ALA A 181 -7.61 9.95 -8.51
N GLY A 182 -7.35 8.93 -7.70
CA GLY A 182 -7.87 8.79 -6.34
C GLY A 182 -7.05 9.50 -5.26
N VAL A 183 -6.06 10.33 -5.65
CA VAL A 183 -5.14 11.01 -4.73
C VAL A 183 -5.16 12.51 -5.04
N PRO A 184 -5.94 13.31 -4.30
CA PRO A 184 -5.96 14.76 -4.47
C PRO A 184 -4.63 15.38 -4.03
N ALA A 185 -4.14 16.38 -4.78
CA ALA A 185 -2.87 17.06 -4.50
C ALA A 185 -2.88 17.91 -3.21
N THR A 186 -4.07 18.24 -2.71
CA THR A 186 -4.29 19.00 -1.46
C THR A 186 -5.49 18.43 -0.72
N GLN A 187 -5.46 18.45 0.61
CA GLN A 187 -6.61 18.13 1.44
C GLN A 187 -6.72 19.01 2.67
N VAL A 188 -7.96 19.15 3.18
CA VAL A 188 -8.24 19.84 4.44
C VAL A 188 -8.89 18.87 5.41
N VAL A 189 -8.33 18.78 6.62
CA VAL A 189 -8.87 17.99 7.73
C VAL A 189 -9.39 18.97 8.77
N GLU A 190 -10.69 18.87 9.06
CA GLU A 190 -11.30 19.58 10.18
C GLU A 190 -10.78 19.00 11.51
N THR A 191 -10.45 19.86 12.47
CA THR A 191 -9.99 19.43 13.80
C THR A 191 -11.17 19.37 14.77
N ASP A 192 -12.27 18.73 14.38
CA ASP A 192 -13.51 18.67 15.16
C ASP A 192 -13.67 17.35 15.95
N GLY A 193 -12.85 16.34 15.65
CA GLY A 193 -12.89 15.00 16.21
C GLY A 193 -13.91 14.05 15.57
N THR A 194 -14.69 14.54 14.61
CA THR A 194 -15.86 13.83 14.05
C THR A 194 -15.78 13.63 12.55
N THR A 195 -15.15 14.53 11.80
CA THR A 195 -15.19 14.53 10.34
C THR A 195 -13.96 13.84 9.74
N PRO A 196 -14.09 12.64 9.14
CA PRO A 196 -13.00 12.03 8.38
C PRO A 196 -12.86 12.65 7.00
N THR A 197 -11.62 12.86 6.54
CA THR A 197 -11.28 13.30 5.18
C THR A 197 -10.57 12.17 4.44
N THR A 198 -11.00 11.85 3.21
CA THR A 198 -10.36 10.83 2.36
C THR A 198 -9.14 11.40 1.63
N PHE A 199 -7.99 10.74 1.78
CA PHE A 199 -6.74 11.08 1.10
C PHE A 199 -6.40 10.15 -0.06
N VAL A 200 -6.84 8.89 0.02
CA VAL A 200 -6.57 7.88 -1.02
C VAL A 200 -7.84 7.11 -1.27
N THR A 201 -8.15 6.93 -2.55
CA THR A 201 -9.12 5.96 -3.06
C THR A 201 -8.43 5.08 -4.09
N GLN A 202 -8.16 3.82 -3.76
CA GLN A 202 -7.74 2.80 -4.72
C GLN A 202 -8.96 1.94 -5.06
N ASP A 203 -9.55 2.15 -6.22
CA ASP A 203 -10.79 1.50 -6.67
C ASP A 203 -10.66 0.78 -8.02
N ALA A 204 -9.52 0.96 -8.71
CA ALA A 204 -9.18 0.28 -9.95
C ALA A 204 -8.85 -1.20 -9.71
N ALA A 205 -9.31 -2.06 -10.61
CA ALA A 205 -9.27 -3.51 -10.40
C ALA A 205 -7.86 -4.13 -10.50
N ASP A 206 -6.95 -3.45 -11.19
CA ASP A 206 -5.58 -3.87 -11.49
C ASP A 206 -4.52 -3.11 -10.66
N LYS A 207 -4.96 -2.42 -9.59
CA LYS A 207 -4.15 -1.54 -8.76
C LYS A 207 -4.39 -1.82 -7.27
N GLY A 208 -3.66 -1.11 -6.42
CA GLY A 208 -3.86 -1.10 -4.97
C GLY A 208 -3.13 -2.21 -4.21
N PHE A 209 -2.39 -3.09 -4.90
CA PHE A 209 -1.58 -4.11 -4.23
C PHE A 209 -0.21 -3.56 -3.81
N GLY A 210 0.24 -3.92 -2.61
CA GLY A 210 1.59 -3.65 -2.11
C GLY A 210 1.63 -2.67 -0.94
N GLN A 211 2.80 -2.04 -0.76
CA GLN A 211 3.07 -1.08 0.31
C GLN A 211 3.22 0.32 -0.27
N PHE A 212 2.60 1.30 0.38
CA PHE A 212 2.46 2.65 -0.10
C PHE A 212 2.96 3.68 0.92
N ILE A 213 3.47 4.79 0.40
CA ILE A 213 3.79 6.00 1.17
C ILE A 213 2.92 7.13 0.62
N LEU A 214 2.01 7.63 1.46
CA LEU A 214 1.34 8.90 1.25
C LEU A 214 2.20 9.99 1.89
N GLN A 215 2.90 10.77 1.07
CA GLN A 215 3.80 11.83 1.53
C GLN A 215 3.18 13.22 1.32
N PHE A 216 3.58 14.15 2.20
CA PHE A 216 3.18 15.55 2.17
C PHE A 216 4.43 16.40 1.97
N GLY A 217 4.66 16.81 0.72
CA GLY A 217 5.90 17.44 0.30
C GLY A 217 6.91 16.46 -0.26
N ASP A 218 8.05 17.01 -0.66
CA ASP A 218 9.13 16.29 -1.32
C ASP A 218 10.45 17.02 -1.04
N LYS A 219 11.47 16.25 -0.67
CA LYS A 219 12.82 16.77 -0.40
C LYS A 219 13.52 17.23 -1.68
N ALA A 220 13.26 16.58 -2.82
CA ALA A 220 13.81 16.99 -4.11
C ALA A 220 13.29 18.39 -4.51
N ASP A 221 12.05 18.71 -4.12
CA ASP A 221 11.39 19.99 -4.40
C ASP A 221 11.57 21.02 -3.26
N SER A 222 12.28 20.68 -2.17
CA SER A 222 12.43 21.51 -0.96
C SER A 222 11.09 21.92 -0.31
N THR A 223 10.11 21.01 -0.31
CA THR A 223 8.76 21.22 0.22
C THR A 223 8.44 20.37 1.46
N GLU A 224 9.41 19.61 1.97
CA GLU A 224 9.26 18.70 3.11
C GLU A 224 8.78 19.38 4.40
N ALA A 225 9.05 20.69 4.55
CA ALA A 225 8.67 21.52 5.69
C ALA A 225 7.67 22.66 5.33
N ASP A 226 6.99 22.60 4.18
CA ASP A 226 6.00 23.61 3.75
C ASP A 226 4.66 23.00 3.28
N SER A 227 4.44 21.72 3.55
CA SER A 227 3.33 20.96 2.97
C SER A 227 2.19 20.64 3.94
N VAL A 228 2.38 20.87 5.24
CA VAL A 228 1.30 20.69 6.23
C VAL A 228 1.18 21.95 7.07
N LYS A 229 -0.02 22.54 7.13
CA LYS A 229 -0.27 23.83 7.77
C LYS A 229 -1.47 23.75 8.70
N LEU A 230 -1.33 24.23 9.93
CA LEU A 230 -2.41 24.47 10.85
C LEU A 230 -2.94 25.90 10.64
N TRP A 231 -4.21 26.00 10.25
CA TRP A 231 -4.94 27.26 10.18
C TRP A 231 -5.83 27.42 11.42
N VAL A 232 -5.74 28.58 12.07
CA VAL A 232 -6.55 28.93 13.25
C VAL A 232 -7.27 30.25 12.96
N PRO A 233 -8.61 30.25 12.83
CA PRO A 233 -9.36 31.49 12.63
C PRO A 233 -9.22 32.45 13.82
N SER A 234 -9.13 33.74 13.57
CA SER A 234 -9.08 34.76 14.65
C SER A 234 -10.45 34.98 15.29
N ALA A 235 -11.53 34.75 14.54
CA ALA A 235 -12.89 34.82 15.04
C ALA A 235 -13.12 33.71 16.09
N GLY A 236 -13.40 34.11 17.33
CA GLY A 236 -13.74 33.18 18.41
C GLY A 236 -12.55 32.52 19.10
N ASN A 237 -11.31 32.83 18.70
CA ASN A 237 -10.09 32.32 19.31
C ASN A 237 -9.23 33.43 19.92
N LYS A 238 -8.56 33.08 21.02
CA LYS A 238 -7.47 33.86 21.60
C LYS A 238 -6.36 32.88 21.95
N LEU A 239 -5.18 33.07 21.35
CA LEU A 239 -4.03 32.21 21.61
C LEU A 239 -3.56 32.39 23.06
N SER A 240 -3.30 31.27 23.74
CA SER A 240 -2.73 31.24 25.08
C SER A 240 -1.27 30.82 25.06
N THR A 241 -0.47 31.40 25.95
CA THR A 241 0.92 30.98 26.23
C THR A 241 1.03 30.13 27.49
N SER A 242 -0.09 29.79 28.14
CA SER A 242 -0.09 29.00 29.39
C SER A 242 0.38 27.56 29.20
N SER A 243 0.13 26.99 28.01
CA SER A 243 0.57 25.65 27.59
C SER A 243 0.41 25.50 26.08
N GLY A 244 1.12 24.52 25.50
CA GLY A 244 0.96 24.14 24.10
C GLY A 244 -0.39 23.48 23.82
N TYR A 245 -0.85 23.57 22.57
CA TYR A 245 -2.05 22.89 22.09
C TYR A 245 -1.67 21.60 21.38
N SER A 246 -2.43 20.53 21.60
CA SER A 246 -2.21 19.23 20.98
C SER A 246 -3.51 18.68 20.39
N SER A 247 -3.36 17.91 19.31
CA SER A 247 -4.43 17.15 18.65
C SER A 247 -3.92 15.73 18.34
N THR A 248 -4.83 14.77 18.27
CA THR A 248 -4.55 13.42 17.77
C THR A 248 -5.11 13.29 16.36
N ILE A 249 -4.25 12.98 15.39
CA ILE A 249 -4.63 12.69 14.02
C ILE A 249 -4.65 11.16 13.86
N THR A 250 -5.84 10.60 13.61
CA THR A 250 -6.03 9.17 13.38
C THR A 250 -6.11 8.89 11.89
N TRP A 251 -5.22 8.03 11.40
CA TRP A 251 -5.25 7.51 10.04
C TRP A 251 -5.90 6.14 10.00
N THR A 252 -6.88 5.97 9.11
CA THR A 252 -7.62 4.72 8.95
C THR A 252 -7.51 4.26 7.51
N ILE A 253 -7.11 3.00 7.33
CA ILE A 253 -7.27 2.28 6.06
C ILE A 253 -8.51 1.38 6.18
N ALA A 254 -9.36 1.39 5.15
CA ALA A 254 -10.58 0.59 5.12
C ALA A 254 -10.66 -0.22 3.83
N ASP A 255 -11.18 -1.44 3.94
CA ASP A 255 -11.58 -2.26 2.80
C ASP A 255 -12.65 -1.52 1.98
N ALA A 256 -12.46 -1.46 0.66
CA ALA A 256 -13.39 -0.83 -0.26
C ALA A 256 -13.75 -1.75 -1.45
N ARG A 257 -13.60 -3.07 -1.27
CA ARG A 257 -13.97 -4.07 -2.26
C ARG A 257 -15.47 -4.21 -2.43
#